data_AF-A0A198UDG8-F1
#
_entry.id   AF-A0A198UDG8-F1
#
_cell.length_a   1.000
_cell.length_b   1.000
_cell.length_c   1.000
_cell.angle_alpha   90.00
_cell.angle_beta   90.00
_cell.angle_gamma   90.00
#
_symmetry.space_group_name_H-M   'P 1'
#
loop_
_entity.id
_entity.type
_entity.pdbx_description
1 polymer ?
#
loop_
_entity_poly.entity_id
_entity_poly.type
_entity_poly.pdbx_seq_one_letter_code
_entity_poly.pdbx_strand_id
1 'polypeptide(L)' 'MSQTTPENFKDAYHILKTNTDKLEQSQTLDIDNLVTIVEESLAAYRICQSRIEAVEQALQSAFEQAEVATQDE' A
#
# COMPACT_ATOMS: atom_id res chain seq x y z
N MET A 1 21.94 -4.46 -8.92
CA MET A 1 21.61 -3.34 -8.02
C MET A 1 20.39 -3.78 -7.23
N SER A 2 20.45 -3.81 -5.91
CA SER A 2 19.38 -4.33 -5.07
C SER A 2 18.23 -3.32 -5.04
N GLN A 3 17.12 -3.61 -5.71
CA GLN A 3 15.87 -2.87 -5.48
C GLN A 3 15.36 -3.27 -4.10
N THR A 4 15.54 -2.39 -3.11
CA THR A 4 14.99 -2.58 -1.76
C THR A 4 13.47 -2.49 -1.83
N THR A 5 12.80 -3.60 -1.53
CA THR A 5 11.34 -3.63 -1.34
C THR A 5 10.95 -2.63 -0.25
N PRO A 6 9.99 -1.72 -0.49
CA PRO A 6 9.54 -0.78 0.53
C PRO A 6 8.97 -1.54 1.75
N GLU A 7 9.26 -1.10 2.98
CA GLU A 7 8.85 -1.83 4.19
C GLU A 7 7.63 -1.20 4.89
N ASN A 8 7.28 0.04 4.52
CA ASN A 8 6.24 0.84 5.15
C ASN A 8 5.26 1.43 4.13
N PHE A 9 4.09 1.85 4.63
CA PHE A 9 3.00 2.37 3.80
C PHE A 9 3.42 3.59 2.98
N LYS A 10 4.16 4.53 3.57
CA LYS A 10 4.51 5.81 2.93
C LYS A 10 5.37 5.58 1.69
N ASP A 11 6.41 4.75 1.83
CA ASP A 11 7.33 4.48 0.73
C ASP A 11 6.68 3.64 -0.36
N ALA A 12 5.88 2.64 0.02
CA ALA A 12 5.09 1.85 -0.92
C ALA A 12 4.08 2.73 -1.69
N TYR A 13 3.36 3.62 -1.00
CA TYR A 13 2.44 4.55 -1.63
C TYR A 13 3.13 5.50 -2.60
N HIS A 14 4.33 5.99 -2.24
CA HIS A 14 5.13 6.83 -3.12
C HIS A 14 5.48 6.11 -4.43
N ILE A 15 5.95 4.86 -4.35
CA ILE A 15 6.25 4.03 -5.53
C ILE A 15 5.01 3.83 -6.40
N LEU A 16 3.89 3.48 -5.79
CA LEU A 16 2.60 3.33 -6.47
C LEU A 16 2.22 4.60 -7.23
N LYS A 17 2.28 5.75 -6.55
CA LYS A 17 1.94 7.04 -7.15
C LYS A 17 2.87 7.38 -8.31
N THR A 18 4.18 7.23 -8.13
CA THR A 18 5.18 7.49 -9.18
C THR A 18 4.98 6.59 -10.39
N ASN A 19 4.69 5.30 -10.19
CA ASN A 19 4.48 4.37 -11.30
C ASN A 19 3.17 4.65 -12.04
N THR A 20 2.10 5.00 -11.34
CA THR A 20 0.86 5.49 -11.97
C THR A 20 1.11 6.75 -12.78
N ASP A 21 1.81 7.74 -12.23
CA ASP A 21 2.11 8.99 -12.94
C ASP A 21 2.93 8.72 -14.22
N LYS A 22 3.90 7.79 -14.18
CA LYS A 22 4.65 7.36 -15.38
C LYS A 22 3.74 6.74 -16.44
N LEU A 23 2.83 5.85 -16.04
CA LEU A 23 1.92 5.17 -16.97
C LEU A 23 0.91 6.14 -17.59
N GLU A 24 0.39 7.10 -16.81
CA GLU A 24 -0.60 8.08 -17.27
C GLU A 24 0.02 9.17 -18.17
N GLN A 25 1.25 9.60 -17.88
CA GLN A 25 1.89 10.72 -18.57
C GLN A 25 2.68 10.30 -19.82
N SER A 26 2.94 9.00 -20.00
CA SER A 26 3.71 8.53 -21.15
C SER A 26 2.89 8.62 -22.44
N GLN A 27 3.28 9.51 -23.35
CA GLN A 27 2.66 9.65 -24.68
C GLN A 27 2.94 8.43 -25.59
N THR A 28 3.99 7.68 -25.29
CA THR A 28 4.37 6.46 -25.98
C THR A 28 4.50 5.34 -24.96
N LEU A 29 3.84 4.21 -25.20
CA LEU A 29 3.90 3.05 -24.31
C LEU A 29 5.32 2.46 -24.34
N ASP A 30 6.01 2.52 -23.22
CA ASP A 30 7.32 1.87 -23.02
C ASP A 30 7.09 0.39 -22.68
N ILE A 31 6.92 -0.43 -23.72
CA ILE A 31 6.63 -1.87 -23.61
C ILE A 31 7.78 -2.61 -22.89
N ASP A 32 9.02 -2.18 -23.10
CA ASP A 32 10.20 -2.85 -22.55
C ASP A 32 10.24 -2.77 -21.02
N ASN A 33 9.77 -1.66 -20.45
CA ASN A 33 9.71 -1.46 -18.99
C ASN A 33 8.32 -1.66 -18.39
N LEU A 34 7.29 -1.90 -19.20
CA LEU A 34 5.90 -2.01 -18.74
C LEU A 34 5.72 -3.10 -17.67
N VAL A 35 6.28 -4.29 -17.92
CA VAL A 35 6.16 -5.42 -16.98
C VAL A 35 6.84 -5.08 -15.65
N THR A 36 8.03 -4.50 -15.69
CA THR A 36 8.77 -4.06 -14.50
C THR A 36 7.97 -3.06 -13.67
N ILE A 37 7.38 -2.05 -14.32
CA ILE A 37 6.55 -1.03 -13.65
C ILE A 37 5.33 -1.69 -12.98
N VAL A 38 4.68 -2.64 -13.65
CA VAL A 38 3.53 -3.36 -13.11
C VAL A 38 3.93 -4.23 -11.91
N GLU A 39 5.04 -4.97 -11.99
CA GLU A 39 5.54 -5.81 -10.90
C GLU A 39 5.89 -4.97 -9.65
N GLU A 40 6.61 -3.87 -9.83
CA GLU A 40 6.91 -2.91 -8.75
C GLU A 40 5.64 -2.33 -8.13
N SER A 41 4.65 -2.00 -8.96
CA SER A 41 3.36 -1.46 -8.51
C SER A 41 2.56 -2.50 -7.71
N LEU A 42 2.55 -3.76 -8.14
CA LEU A 42 1.89 -4.85 -7.42
C LEU A 42 2.56 -5.14 -6.08
N ALA A 43 3.89 -5.09 -6.01
CA ALA A 43 4.63 -5.24 -4.76
C ALA A 43 4.28 -4.11 -3.78
N ALA A 44 4.33 -2.86 -4.24
CA ALA A 44 3.95 -1.69 -3.45
C ALA A 44 2.48 -1.77 -2.97
N TYR A 45 1.57 -2.16 -3.87
CA TYR A 45 0.15 -2.32 -3.55
C TYR A 45 -0.11 -3.31 -2.43
N ARG A 46 0.54 -4.48 -2.44
CA ARG A 46 0.38 -5.49 -1.39
C ARG A 46 0.80 -4.96 -0.01
N ILE A 47 1.82 -4.12 0.05
CA ILE A 47 2.25 -3.48 1.30
C ILE A 47 1.23 -2.44 1.75
N CYS A 48 0.76 -1.60 0.84
CA CYS A 48 -0.30 -0.64 1.15
C CYS A 48 -1.54 -1.34 1.70
N GLN A 49 -2.01 -2.39 1.02
CA GLN A 49 -3.15 -3.19 1.43
C GLN A 49 -2.94 -3.80 2.83
N SER A 50 -1.83 -4.52 3.04
CA SER A 50 -1.55 -5.16 4.32
C SER A 50 -1.52 -4.18 5.50
N ARG A 51 -0.98 -2.96 5.29
CA ARG A 51 -0.96 -1.93 6.32
C ARG A 51 -2.35 -1.34 6.58
N ILE A 52 -3.20 -1.20 5.57
CA ILE A 52 -4.59 -0.77 5.74
C ILE A 52 -5.38 -1.82 6.53
N GLU A 53 -5.28 -3.09 6.16
CA GLU A 53 -5.95 -4.20 6.86
C GLU A 53 -5.53 -4.28 8.33
N ALA A 54 -4.24 -4.08 8.63
CA ALA A 54 -3.76 -4.04 10.01
C ALA A 54 -4.33 -2.86 10.81
N VAL A 55 -4.50 -1.69 10.18
CA VAL A 55 -5.13 -0.53 10.82
C VAL A 55 -6.60 -0.78 11.07
N GLU A 56 -7.33 -1.34 10.10
CA GLU A 56 -8.75 -1.68 10.26
C GLU A 56 -8.96 -2.65 11.43
N GLN A 57 -8.13 -3.70 11.52
CA GLN A 57 -8.18 -4.66 12.64
C GLN A 57 -7.88 -4.00 13.98
N ALA A 58 -6.88 -3.12 14.04
CA ALA A 58 -6.52 -2.42 15.27
C ALA A 58 -7.65 -1.48 15.74
N LEU A 59 -8.29 -0.77 14.81
CA LEU A 59 -9.43 0.11 15.11
C LEU A 59 -10.64 -0.70 15.59
N GLN A 60 -10.96 -1.81 14.90
CA GLN A 60 -12.05 -2.69 15.30
C GLN A 60 -11.84 -3.22 16.73
N SER A 61 -10.64 -3.71 17.04
CA SER A 61 -10.31 -4.20 18.38
C SER A 61 -10.36 -3.09 19.45
N ALA A 62 -9.94 -1.86 19.11
CA ALA A 62 -10.04 -0.72 20.02
C ALA A 62 -11.49 -0.35 20.33
N PHE A 63 -12.39 -0.41 19.34
CA PHE A 63 -13.81 -0.15 19.54
C PHE A 63 -14.49 -1.24 20.37
N GLU A 64 -14.21 -2.52 20.10
CA GLU A 64 -14.74 -3.63 20.91
C GLU A 64 -14.30 -3.52 22.38
N GLN A 65 -13.03 -3.17 22.63
CA GLN A 65 -12.53 -2.94 23.99
C GLN A 65 -13.22 -1.75 24.67
N ALA A 66 -13.50 -0.67 23.93
CA ALA A 66 -14.21 0.49 24.44
C ALA A 66 -15.67 0.17 24.79
N GLU A 67 -16.36 -0.66 24.00
CA GLU A 67 -17.74 -1.10 24.30
C GLU A 67 -17.80 -1.98 25.55
N VAL A 68 -16.87 -2.93 25.69
CA VAL A 68 -16.79 -3.79 26.89
C VAL A 68 -16.51 -2.97 28.16
N ALA A 69 -15.64 -1.95 28.09
CA ALA A 69 -15.33 -1.09 29.22
C ALA A 69 -16.53 -0.26 29.72
N THR A 70 -17.58 -0.09 28.91
CA THR A 70 -18.80 0.65 29.29
C THR A 70 -19.93 -0.22 29.82
N GLN A 71 -19.78 -1.55 29.82
CA GLN A 71 -20.81 -2.50 30.29
C GLN A 71 -20.59 -3.01 31.72
N ASP A 72 -19.43 -2.71 32.33
CA ASP A 72 -19.09 -3.09 33.71
C ASP A 72 -19.34 -1.96 34.75
N GLU A 73 -20.04 -0.88 34.37
CA GLU A 73 -20.53 0.19 35.27
C GLU A 73 -22.04 0.11 35.55
#